data_AF-A0A382DLE1-F1
#
_entry.id   AF-A0A382DLE1-F1
#
_cell.length_a   1.000
_cell.length_b   1.000
_cell.length_c   1.000
_cell.angle_alpha   90.00
_cell.angle_beta   90.00
_cell.angle_gamma   90.00
#
_symmetry.space_group_name_H-M   'P 1'
#
loop_
_entity.id
_entity.type
_entity.pdbx_description
1 polymer ?
#
loop_
_entity_poly.entity_id
_entity_poly.type
_entity_poly.pdbx_seq_one_letter_code
_entity_poly.pdbx_strand_id
1 'polypeptide(L)'
;MSLKTNLNTAPYYDDFDPDDNFHRVLFRPGYAIQARELTQLQSILQNQIELQGKHIFKEGAIVVPGEITFSNRYVAVRLKETFGGETINPSQYYDAENPIIITGQTSGVKAEVVGFSAAGDQATEPVIYVNYIGTGVNGDADRKSTDNSLDFVTGESITADTDITHTTSYTPLQSSAEIFTPAGSGSPISVGSVVSVSGGVFFVKGSFVETETQTLVLSYNNAFPTKSVGFNITEEIITPEADTTLLDNATGTNNYAAKGAHRLKINLTLATREVDDTKTHENFVELLKLDNGIILEKAQEDEYSILGDAMARRTFEESGNYLLYPFRVEVSETLDNDVQGDIYLGEYEGRSYTDDFLKTQEDFLTIKVQPGAAYIHGYRIESTGLVRKDVLKARNTKELNGVSTNHEIGNYLRLTNVYGSPDIGEVSGETTAYRPILLWDANTTTGYPSFDASVDARGQVNPANAVGVLRARAFEHEADGSSTDGTATAGSSINNRDGVYRLYAFDVRNFTRLDMSDTPSPTIISNFATGGVQVKGSTSGATGFVFNDTTNLSGTTFTGGIYIYLTNV
;
A
#
# COMPACT_ATOMS: atom_id res chain seq x y z
N MET A 1 -6.22 -10.53 -37.01
CA MET A 1 -5.03 -11.21 -37.57
C MET A 1 -5.49 -12.06 -38.76
N SER A 2 -4.64 -12.42 -39.73
CA SER A 2 -5.01 -13.30 -40.85
C SER A 2 -4.15 -14.56 -40.87
N LEU A 3 -4.63 -15.60 -41.55
CA LEU A 3 -3.83 -16.79 -41.87
C LEU A 3 -2.54 -16.37 -42.60
N LYS A 4 -1.44 -17.05 -42.27
CA LYS A 4 -0.11 -16.76 -42.84
C LYS A 4 0.41 -17.84 -43.77
N THR A 5 -0.04 -19.09 -43.61
CA THR A 5 0.36 -20.18 -44.48
C THR A 5 -0.06 -19.85 -45.91
N ASN A 6 0.92 -19.69 -46.79
CA ASN A 6 0.67 -19.37 -48.19
C ASN A 6 0.21 -20.61 -48.96
N LEU A 7 -1.09 -20.69 -49.22
CA LEU A 7 -1.72 -21.76 -49.99
C LEU A 7 -1.66 -21.52 -51.51
N ASN A 8 -1.22 -20.34 -51.98
CA ASN A 8 -0.98 -20.06 -53.40
C ASN A 8 0.38 -20.61 -53.87
N THR A 9 0.65 -21.86 -53.53
CA THR A 9 1.88 -22.58 -53.90
C THR A 9 1.55 -24.02 -54.26
N ALA A 10 2.46 -24.69 -54.96
CA ALA A 10 2.28 -26.11 -55.28
C ALA A 10 2.18 -26.93 -53.98
N PRO A 11 1.22 -27.88 -53.86
CA PRO A 11 0.29 -28.34 -54.89
C PRO A 11 -1.10 -27.66 -54.89
N TYR A 12 -1.39 -26.70 -54.00
CA TYR A 12 -2.75 -26.23 -53.76
C TYR A 12 -3.20 -25.10 -54.69
N TYR A 13 -2.29 -24.20 -55.07
CA TYR A 13 -2.55 -23.06 -55.98
C TYR A 13 -3.83 -22.28 -55.64
N ASP A 14 -4.08 -22.06 -54.35
CA ASP A 14 -5.20 -21.26 -53.89
C ASP A 14 -4.88 -19.78 -54.07
N ASP A 15 -5.31 -19.21 -55.18
CA ASP A 15 -5.11 -17.81 -55.54
C ASP A 15 -6.34 -16.95 -55.26
N PHE A 16 -7.16 -17.34 -54.28
CA PHE A 16 -8.26 -16.51 -53.80
C PHE A 16 -7.75 -15.13 -53.36
N ASP A 17 -8.34 -14.09 -53.94
CA ASP A 17 -8.14 -12.69 -53.54
C ASP A 17 -9.49 -12.10 -53.13
N PRO A 18 -9.63 -11.55 -51.90
CA PRO A 18 -10.87 -10.87 -51.49
C PRO A 18 -11.21 -9.65 -52.35
N ASP A 19 -10.22 -9.00 -52.99
CA ASP A 19 -10.44 -7.81 -53.82
C ASP A 19 -11.11 -8.12 -55.17
N ASP A 20 -11.04 -9.38 -55.62
CA ASP A 20 -11.72 -9.84 -56.83
C ASP A 20 -13.26 -9.91 -56.65
N ASN A 21 -13.75 -9.86 -55.41
CA ASN A 21 -15.18 -9.87 -55.07
C ASN A 21 -15.95 -11.08 -55.63
N PHE A 22 -15.29 -12.24 -55.77
CA PHE A 22 -15.97 -13.48 -56.11
C PHE A 22 -16.69 -14.08 -54.90
N HIS A 23 -18.01 -14.29 -55.04
CA HIS A 23 -18.85 -14.81 -53.96
C HIS A 23 -19.19 -16.29 -54.08
N ARG A 24 -19.04 -16.89 -55.28
CA ARG A 24 -19.38 -18.29 -55.53
C ARG A 24 -18.69 -18.83 -56.77
N VAL A 25 -18.21 -20.06 -56.69
CA VAL A 25 -17.76 -20.84 -57.86
C VAL A 25 -18.97 -21.50 -58.53
N LEU A 26 -19.13 -21.28 -59.83
CA LEU A 26 -20.24 -21.83 -60.62
C LEU A 26 -19.74 -22.98 -61.50
N PHE A 27 -19.98 -24.22 -61.06
CA PHE A 27 -19.60 -25.41 -61.83
C PHE A 27 -20.46 -25.55 -63.09
N ARG A 28 -19.80 -25.75 -64.24
CA ARG A 28 -20.48 -25.95 -65.53
C ARG A 28 -20.71 -27.44 -65.80
N PRO A 29 -21.93 -27.88 -66.13
CA PRO A 29 -22.18 -29.25 -66.55
C PRO A 29 -21.32 -29.64 -67.76
N GLY A 30 -20.77 -30.86 -67.75
CA GLY A 30 -19.94 -31.39 -68.85
C GLY A 30 -18.46 -30.98 -68.82
N TYR A 31 -18.03 -30.19 -67.83
CA TYR A 31 -16.62 -29.84 -67.61
C TYR A 31 -16.09 -30.53 -66.34
N ALA A 32 -14.84 -30.99 -66.39
CA ALA A 32 -14.17 -31.57 -65.23
C ALA A 32 -13.84 -30.47 -64.20
N ILE A 33 -14.11 -30.75 -62.93
CA ILE A 33 -13.83 -29.84 -61.82
C ILE A 33 -12.33 -29.86 -61.52
N GLN A 34 -11.73 -28.69 -61.33
CA GLN A 34 -10.32 -28.55 -60.98
C GLN A 34 -10.15 -28.48 -59.45
N ALA A 35 -9.06 -29.04 -58.93
CA ALA A 35 -8.77 -29.00 -57.50
C ALA A 35 -8.73 -27.56 -56.96
N ARG A 36 -8.14 -26.63 -57.73
CA ARG A 36 -8.12 -25.19 -57.42
C ARG A 36 -9.51 -24.61 -57.17
N GLU A 37 -10.52 -25.00 -57.96
CA GLU A 37 -11.90 -24.49 -57.82
C GLU A 37 -12.54 -24.95 -56.50
N LEU A 38 -12.18 -26.15 -56.01
CA LEU A 38 -12.65 -26.68 -54.74
C LEU A 38 -11.95 -26.04 -53.54
N THR A 39 -10.66 -25.72 -53.68
CA THR A 39 -9.93 -24.96 -52.66
C THR A 39 -10.46 -23.52 -52.58
N GLN A 40 -10.63 -22.85 -53.72
CA GLN A 40 -11.15 -21.49 -53.78
C GLN A 40 -12.59 -21.38 -53.24
N LEU A 41 -13.44 -22.41 -53.44
CA LEU A 41 -14.76 -22.47 -52.81
C LEU A 41 -14.67 -22.42 -51.28
N GLN A 42 -13.72 -23.13 -50.68
CA GLN A 42 -13.49 -23.11 -49.23
C GLN A 42 -13.00 -21.74 -48.78
N SER A 43 -12.05 -21.13 -49.50
CA SER A 43 -11.49 -19.82 -49.17
C SER A 43 -12.53 -18.69 -49.27
N ILE A 44 -13.42 -18.73 -50.27
CA ILE A 44 -14.55 -17.79 -50.37
C ILE A 44 -15.49 -17.93 -49.16
N LEU A 45 -15.87 -19.17 -48.80
CA LEU A 45 -16.75 -19.40 -47.66
C LEU A 45 -16.08 -18.98 -46.35
N GLN A 46 -14.82 -19.34 -46.16
CA GLN A 46 -14.03 -18.97 -44.99
C GLN A 46 -13.91 -17.46 -44.86
N ASN A 47 -13.67 -16.72 -45.95
CA ASN A 47 -13.63 -15.27 -45.93
C ASN A 47 -14.97 -14.64 -45.50
N GLN A 48 -16.11 -15.20 -45.93
CA GLN A 48 -17.43 -14.73 -45.46
C GLN A 48 -17.62 -14.94 -43.96
N ILE A 49 -17.23 -16.12 -43.45
CA ILE A 49 -17.28 -16.45 -42.03
C ILE A 49 -16.33 -15.56 -41.23
N GLU A 50 -15.13 -15.32 -41.74
CA GLU A 50 -14.12 -14.45 -41.12
C GLU A 50 -14.62 -13.01 -41.01
N LEU A 51 -15.21 -12.45 -42.08
CA LEU A 51 -15.77 -11.10 -42.05
C LEU A 51 -16.93 -10.98 -41.06
N GLN A 52 -17.80 -11.99 -41.00
CA GLN A 52 -18.87 -12.04 -40.00
C GLN A 52 -18.29 -12.13 -38.58
N GLY A 53 -17.30 -13.00 -38.37
CA GLY A 53 -16.61 -13.18 -37.10
C GLY A 53 -15.95 -11.89 -36.63
N LYS A 54 -15.20 -11.21 -37.49
CA LYS A 54 -14.52 -9.92 -37.21
C LYS A 54 -15.49 -8.78 -36.89
N HIS A 55 -16.71 -8.83 -37.41
CA HIS A 55 -17.73 -7.84 -37.07
C HIS A 55 -18.24 -8.04 -35.63
N ILE A 56 -18.29 -9.29 -35.16
CA ILE A 56 -18.83 -9.67 -33.85
C ILE A 56 -17.71 -9.65 -32.80
N PHE A 57 -16.63 -10.42 -32.99
CA PHE A 57 -15.59 -10.68 -32.01
C PHE A 57 -14.29 -9.93 -32.31
N LYS A 58 -13.59 -9.53 -31.26
CA LYS A 58 -12.18 -9.13 -31.37
C LYS A 58 -11.28 -10.36 -31.44
N GLU A 59 -10.09 -10.17 -31.98
CA GLU A 59 -9.05 -11.19 -32.00
C GLU A 59 -8.67 -11.58 -30.56
N GLY A 60 -8.71 -12.89 -30.25
CA GLY A 60 -8.46 -13.41 -28.92
C GLY A 60 -9.64 -13.44 -27.97
N ALA A 61 -10.83 -13.00 -28.44
CA ALA A 61 -12.05 -13.14 -27.66
C ALA A 61 -12.36 -14.62 -27.38
N ILE A 62 -12.81 -14.89 -26.16
CA ILE A 62 -13.31 -16.19 -25.73
C ILE A 62 -14.77 -16.29 -26.19
N VAL A 63 -15.06 -17.19 -27.14
CA VAL A 63 -16.40 -17.34 -27.74
C VAL A 63 -17.24 -18.37 -26.98
N VAL A 64 -16.61 -19.45 -26.54
CA VAL A 64 -17.19 -20.50 -25.67
C VAL A 64 -16.35 -20.55 -24.40
N PRO A 65 -16.95 -20.67 -23.20
CA PRO A 65 -16.25 -20.47 -21.94
C PRO A 65 -14.95 -21.26 -21.87
N GLY A 66 -13.84 -20.55 -21.76
CA GLY A 66 -12.48 -21.06 -21.57
C GLY A 66 -11.87 -20.27 -20.42
N GLU A 67 -12.24 -20.62 -19.19
CA GLU A 67 -11.86 -19.86 -18.00
C GLU A 67 -10.34 -19.82 -17.84
N ILE A 68 -9.79 -18.59 -17.75
CA ILE A 68 -8.39 -18.34 -17.46
C ILE A 68 -8.24 -18.13 -15.95
N THR A 69 -7.41 -18.95 -15.32
CA THR A 69 -7.13 -18.90 -13.88
C THR A 69 -5.65 -18.67 -13.64
N PHE A 70 -5.33 -17.74 -12.74
CA PHE A 70 -3.98 -17.51 -12.25
C PHE A 70 -3.90 -17.90 -10.78
N SER A 71 -2.86 -18.65 -10.42
CA SER A 71 -2.56 -18.97 -9.02
C SER A 71 -1.11 -18.61 -8.72
N ASN A 72 -0.92 -17.81 -7.68
CA ASN A 72 0.39 -17.45 -7.12
C ASN A 72 0.85 -18.39 -6.01
N ARG A 73 0.12 -19.51 -5.78
CA ARG A 73 0.43 -20.47 -4.73
C ARG A 73 0.60 -21.87 -5.30
N TYR A 74 1.57 -21.97 -6.22
CA TYR A 74 1.92 -23.22 -6.86
C TYR A 74 3.19 -23.79 -6.23
N VAL A 75 3.05 -24.79 -5.35
CA VAL A 75 4.19 -25.29 -4.57
C VAL A 75 5.06 -26.19 -5.45
N ALA A 76 6.33 -25.84 -5.55
CA ALA A 76 7.34 -26.59 -6.29
C ALA A 76 8.26 -27.31 -5.31
N VAL A 77 8.51 -28.59 -5.56
CA VAL A 77 9.46 -29.43 -4.82
C VAL A 77 10.53 -29.91 -5.80
N ARG A 78 11.77 -29.52 -5.53
CA ARG A 78 12.92 -29.94 -6.34
C ARG A 78 13.39 -31.32 -5.90
N LEU A 79 13.57 -32.21 -6.86
CA LEU A 79 14.12 -33.54 -6.64
C LEU A 79 15.60 -33.57 -7.01
N LYS A 80 16.35 -34.48 -6.41
CA LYS A 80 17.72 -34.77 -6.82
C LYS A 80 17.73 -35.31 -8.25
N GLU A 81 18.76 -35.01 -9.03
CA GLU A 81 18.83 -35.48 -10.43
C GLU A 81 18.86 -37.01 -10.57
N THR A 82 19.44 -37.69 -9.56
CA THR A 82 19.58 -39.14 -9.56
C THR A 82 19.10 -39.76 -8.26
N PHE A 83 18.52 -40.95 -8.37
CA PHE A 83 18.14 -41.81 -7.25
C PHE A 83 18.59 -43.24 -7.57
N GLY A 84 19.21 -43.95 -6.62
CA GLY A 84 19.71 -45.31 -6.87
C GLY A 84 20.77 -45.46 -7.97
N GLY A 85 21.38 -44.35 -8.44
CA GLY A 85 22.36 -44.34 -9.53
C GLY A 85 21.76 -44.13 -10.94
N GLU A 86 20.44 -43.93 -11.05
CA GLU A 86 19.74 -43.62 -12.30
C GLU A 86 19.10 -42.23 -12.27
N THR A 87 18.84 -41.65 -13.45
CA THR A 87 18.20 -40.34 -13.60
C THR A 87 16.72 -40.41 -13.30
N ILE A 88 16.21 -39.48 -12.49
CA ILE A 88 14.79 -39.42 -12.14
C ILE A 88 13.97 -38.94 -13.35
N ASN A 89 12.90 -39.67 -13.68
CA ASN A 89 11.90 -39.24 -14.65
C ASN A 89 10.69 -38.61 -13.91
N PRO A 90 10.56 -37.28 -13.85
CA PRO A 90 9.50 -36.64 -13.07
C PRO A 90 8.10 -36.85 -13.66
N SER A 91 7.98 -37.21 -14.94
CA SER A 91 6.68 -37.49 -15.58
C SER A 91 5.94 -38.69 -14.98
N GLN A 92 6.68 -39.63 -14.36
CA GLN A 92 6.08 -40.82 -13.73
C GLN A 92 5.31 -40.49 -12.45
N TYR A 93 5.55 -39.32 -11.86
CA TYR A 93 4.85 -38.87 -10.65
C TYR A 93 3.59 -38.07 -10.96
N TYR A 94 3.24 -37.85 -12.24
CA TYR A 94 2.08 -37.06 -12.63
C TYR A 94 1.10 -37.88 -13.45
N ASP A 95 -0.16 -37.87 -13.03
CA ASP A 95 -1.30 -38.43 -13.75
C ASP A 95 -2.44 -37.40 -13.66
N ALA A 96 -2.95 -36.99 -14.82
CA ALA A 96 -3.97 -35.94 -14.92
C ALA A 96 -5.36 -36.42 -14.49
N GLU A 97 -5.63 -37.72 -14.55
CA GLU A 97 -6.93 -38.33 -14.26
C GLU A 97 -6.98 -38.93 -12.85
N ASN A 98 -5.87 -39.52 -12.39
CA ASN A 98 -5.74 -40.12 -11.07
C ASN A 98 -4.50 -39.57 -10.35
N PRO A 99 -4.61 -38.41 -9.66
CA PRO A 99 -3.45 -37.75 -9.07
C PRO A 99 -2.66 -38.66 -8.11
N ILE A 100 -1.36 -38.78 -8.35
CA ILE A 100 -0.44 -39.62 -7.57
C ILE A 100 -0.13 -38.95 -6.23
N ILE A 101 -0.19 -39.72 -5.14
CA ILE A 101 0.11 -39.24 -3.80
C ILE A 101 1.53 -39.63 -3.45
N ILE A 102 2.36 -38.62 -3.18
CA ILE A 102 3.69 -38.81 -2.63
C ILE A 102 3.71 -38.60 -1.11
N THR A 103 4.51 -39.40 -0.42
CA THR A 103 4.72 -39.33 1.04
C THR A 103 6.20 -39.23 1.37
N GLY A 104 6.57 -38.23 2.16
CA GLY A 104 7.92 -38.02 2.67
C GLY A 104 8.22 -38.99 3.81
N GLN A 105 9.37 -39.67 3.77
CA GLN A 105 9.69 -40.70 4.77
C GLN A 105 10.08 -40.12 6.13
N THR A 106 10.66 -38.92 6.16
CA THR A 106 11.11 -38.28 7.40
C THR A 106 9.99 -37.41 7.98
N SER A 107 9.40 -36.56 7.14
CA SER A 107 8.32 -35.64 7.53
C SER A 107 6.98 -36.36 7.74
N GLY A 108 6.70 -37.40 6.94
CA GLY A 108 5.39 -38.04 6.87
C GLY A 108 4.32 -37.19 6.17
N VAL A 109 4.72 -36.05 5.57
CA VAL A 109 3.82 -35.17 4.82
C VAL A 109 3.34 -35.88 3.57
N LYS A 110 2.06 -35.69 3.24
CA LYS A 110 1.42 -36.25 2.05
C LYS A 110 1.03 -35.13 1.09
N ALA A 111 1.38 -35.29 -0.17
CA ALA A 111 1.05 -34.34 -1.21
C ALA A 111 0.59 -35.04 -2.49
N GLU A 112 -0.40 -34.45 -3.13
CA GLU A 112 -0.86 -34.78 -4.47
C GLU A 112 0.05 -34.10 -5.49
N VAL A 113 0.49 -34.81 -6.53
CA VAL A 113 1.30 -34.22 -7.61
C VAL A 113 0.38 -33.67 -8.70
N VAL A 114 0.41 -32.36 -8.90
CA VAL A 114 -0.44 -31.62 -9.86
C VAL A 114 0.27 -31.24 -11.16
N GLY A 115 1.58 -31.47 -11.24
CA GLY A 115 2.36 -31.26 -12.45
C GLY A 115 3.84 -31.54 -12.25
N PHE A 116 4.61 -31.43 -13.33
CA PHE A 116 6.05 -31.63 -13.29
C PHE A 116 6.80 -30.74 -14.29
N SER A 117 8.11 -30.63 -14.09
CA SER A 117 9.07 -30.00 -15.00
C SER A 117 10.32 -30.87 -15.07
N ALA A 118 10.83 -31.10 -16.28
CA ALA A 118 12.10 -31.79 -16.46
C ALA A 118 13.27 -30.92 -15.97
N ALA A 119 14.40 -31.58 -15.72
CA ALA A 119 15.66 -30.91 -15.41
C ALA A 119 16.08 -30.00 -16.57
N GLY A 120 16.38 -28.74 -16.28
CA GLY A 120 16.77 -27.72 -17.26
C GLY A 120 15.65 -26.79 -17.72
N ASP A 121 14.38 -27.16 -17.55
CA ASP A 121 13.24 -26.34 -18.02
C ASP A 121 12.94 -25.17 -17.09
N GLN A 122 12.67 -25.45 -15.81
CA GLN A 122 12.35 -24.44 -14.79
C GLN A 122 13.50 -24.23 -13.81
N ALA A 123 14.20 -25.32 -13.44
CA ALA A 123 15.38 -25.33 -12.60
C ALA A 123 16.43 -26.27 -13.23
N THR A 124 17.66 -26.24 -12.73
CA THR A 124 18.70 -27.21 -13.13
C THR A 124 18.30 -28.65 -12.81
N GLU A 125 17.60 -28.84 -11.70
CA GLU A 125 17.13 -30.14 -11.24
C GLU A 125 15.66 -30.41 -11.65
N PRO A 126 15.21 -31.68 -11.66
CA PRO A 126 13.80 -31.98 -11.90
C PRO A 126 12.89 -31.42 -10.78
N VAL A 127 11.72 -30.91 -11.17
CA VAL A 127 10.76 -30.29 -10.25
C VAL A 127 9.41 -30.97 -10.37
N ILE A 128 8.78 -31.26 -9.24
CA ILE A 128 7.38 -31.67 -9.18
C ILE A 128 6.57 -30.57 -8.49
N TYR A 129 5.34 -30.38 -8.93
CA TYR A 129 4.42 -29.41 -8.34
C TYR A 129 3.36 -30.14 -7.56
N VAL A 130 3.07 -29.67 -6.35
CA VAL A 130 2.28 -30.44 -5.39
C VAL A 130 1.22 -29.60 -4.68
N ASN A 131 0.14 -30.27 -4.29
CA ASN A 131 -0.83 -29.79 -3.33
C ASN A 131 -0.73 -30.65 -2.05
N TYR A 132 -0.42 -30.03 -0.92
CA TYR A 132 -0.37 -30.73 0.36
C TYR A 132 -1.76 -31.15 0.83
N ILE A 133 -1.95 -32.45 1.07
CA ILE A 133 -3.23 -33.03 1.51
C ILE A 133 -3.18 -33.56 2.95
N GLY A 134 -1.99 -33.74 3.52
CA GLY A 134 -1.81 -34.21 4.89
C GLY A 134 -0.53 -33.68 5.52
N THR A 135 -0.64 -33.23 6.77
CA THR A 135 0.50 -32.80 7.58
C THR A 135 1.30 -34.01 8.07
N GLY A 136 2.58 -33.78 8.34
CA GLY A 136 3.51 -34.76 8.86
C GLY A 136 3.13 -35.35 10.21
N VAL A 137 3.73 -36.50 10.53
CA VAL A 137 3.54 -37.21 11.81
C VAL A 137 4.54 -36.79 12.88
N ASN A 138 5.61 -36.09 12.48
CA ASN A 138 6.69 -35.59 13.33
C ASN A 138 6.92 -34.09 13.01
N GLY A 139 7.21 -33.29 14.04
CA GLY A 139 7.49 -31.84 13.90
C GLY A 139 6.43 -30.93 14.51
N ASP A 140 6.68 -29.63 14.43
CA ASP A 140 5.83 -28.54 14.91
C ASP A 140 4.80 -28.14 13.84
N ALA A 141 3.59 -27.76 14.28
CA ALA A 141 2.55 -27.22 13.41
C ALA A 141 2.84 -25.76 12.98
N ASP A 142 3.86 -25.12 13.54
CA ASP A 142 4.32 -23.80 13.09
C ASP A 142 5.22 -23.90 11.84
N ARG A 143 4.81 -23.23 10.75
CA ARG A 143 5.59 -23.13 9.50
C ARG A 143 6.94 -22.43 9.68
N LYS A 144 7.09 -21.61 10.72
CA LYS A 144 8.36 -20.93 11.03
C LYS A 144 9.33 -21.80 11.83
N SER A 145 8.89 -22.96 12.31
CA SER A 145 9.76 -23.92 12.98
C SER A 145 10.75 -24.52 11.98
N THR A 146 11.99 -24.70 12.44
CA THR A 146 13.02 -25.43 11.70
C THR A 146 12.71 -26.91 11.53
N ASP A 147 11.74 -27.43 12.30
CA ASP A 147 11.24 -28.80 12.25
C ASP A 147 9.71 -28.78 12.02
N ASN A 148 9.25 -28.07 10.98
CA ASN A 148 7.82 -27.97 10.70
C ASN A 148 7.28 -29.26 10.06
N SER A 149 6.07 -29.64 10.42
CA SER A 149 5.36 -30.81 9.87
C SER A 149 4.45 -30.44 8.69
N LEU A 150 4.71 -29.31 8.02
CA LEU A 150 3.82 -28.74 6.98
C LEU A 150 4.39 -28.89 5.57
N ASP A 151 5.72 -28.89 5.45
CA ASP A 151 6.43 -29.05 4.19
C ASP A 151 7.33 -30.30 4.23
N PHE A 152 7.75 -30.75 3.06
CA PHE A 152 8.80 -31.76 2.99
C PHE A 152 10.14 -31.24 3.56
N VAL A 153 11.02 -32.16 3.97
CA VAL A 153 12.34 -31.85 4.54
C VAL A 153 13.43 -32.06 3.50
N THR A 154 14.41 -31.16 3.49
CA THR A 154 15.59 -31.24 2.60
C THR A 154 16.30 -32.59 2.73
N GLY A 155 16.57 -33.24 1.59
CA GLY A 155 17.27 -34.53 1.54
C GLY A 155 16.45 -35.74 1.95
N GLU A 156 15.15 -35.60 2.25
CA GLU A 156 14.33 -36.76 2.56
C GLU A 156 13.98 -37.59 1.32
N SER A 157 13.82 -38.90 1.50
CA SER A 157 13.32 -39.79 0.44
C SER A 157 11.79 -39.72 0.37
N ILE A 158 11.25 -39.77 -0.85
CA ILE A 158 9.82 -39.80 -1.10
C ILE A 158 9.40 -41.17 -1.65
N THR A 159 8.17 -41.54 -1.30
CA THR A 159 7.47 -42.75 -1.77
C THR A 159 6.22 -42.33 -2.53
N ALA A 160 5.82 -43.06 -3.57
CA ALA A 160 4.56 -42.83 -4.28
C ALA A 160 3.56 -43.95 -3.97
N ASP A 161 2.26 -43.70 -4.09
CA ASP A 161 1.20 -44.69 -3.91
C ASP A 161 0.96 -45.60 -5.13
N THR A 162 1.70 -45.37 -6.22
CA THR A 162 1.70 -46.16 -7.45
C THR A 162 3.10 -46.65 -7.81
N ASP A 163 3.20 -47.51 -8.83
CA ASP A 163 4.47 -47.97 -9.41
C ASP A 163 5.17 -46.80 -10.13
N ILE A 164 6.45 -46.58 -9.84
CA ILE A 164 7.27 -45.54 -10.49
C ILE A 164 8.39 -46.21 -11.27
N THR A 165 8.56 -45.87 -12.55
CA THR A 165 9.61 -46.47 -13.39
C THR A 165 10.53 -45.40 -13.99
N HIS A 166 11.76 -45.28 -13.48
CA HIS A 166 12.78 -44.46 -14.13
C HIS A 166 13.54 -45.29 -15.18
N THR A 167 14.45 -46.15 -14.73
CA THR A 167 14.99 -47.28 -15.50
C THR A 167 14.71 -48.59 -14.75
N THR A 168 14.80 -48.57 -13.42
CA THR A 168 14.22 -49.59 -12.55
C THR A 168 12.79 -49.25 -12.14
N SER A 169 11.97 -50.28 -11.94
CA SER A 169 10.60 -50.13 -11.43
C SER A 169 10.60 -50.24 -9.90
N TYR A 170 10.07 -49.21 -9.25
CA TYR A 170 9.83 -49.12 -7.82
C TYR A 170 8.37 -49.45 -7.55
N THR A 171 8.13 -50.40 -6.65
CA THR A 171 6.78 -50.82 -6.25
C THR A 171 6.08 -49.74 -5.40
N PRO A 172 4.75 -49.79 -5.20
CA PRO A 172 4.06 -48.75 -4.46
C PRO A 172 4.58 -48.68 -3.02
N LEU A 173 4.69 -47.46 -2.50
CA LEU A 173 5.24 -47.11 -1.19
C LEU A 173 6.73 -47.41 -1.00
N GLN A 174 7.45 -47.74 -2.08
CA GLN A 174 8.90 -47.85 -2.07
C GLN A 174 9.54 -46.48 -2.33
N SER A 175 10.69 -46.20 -1.71
CA SER A 175 11.44 -44.96 -1.98
C SER A 175 11.89 -44.95 -3.44
N SER A 176 11.51 -43.90 -4.17
CA SER A 176 11.74 -43.80 -5.62
C SER A 176 12.39 -42.47 -6.04
N ALA A 177 12.51 -41.51 -5.11
CA ALA A 177 13.20 -40.25 -5.30
C ALA A 177 13.67 -39.66 -3.97
N GLU A 178 14.56 -38.66 -4.04
CA GLU A 178 15.09 -37.92 -2.90
C GLU A 178 14.93 -36.41 -3.18
N ILE A 179 14.53 -35.64 -2.17
CA ILE A 179 14.41 -34.19 -2.27
C ILE A 179 15.79 -33.56 -2.38
N PHE A 180 15.91 -32.59 -3.28
CA PHE A 180 17.18 -31.92 -3.55
C PHE A 180 17.76 -31.28 -2.28
N THR A 181 19.09 -31.30 -2.16
CA THR A 181 19.81 -30.59 -1.09
C THR A 181 20.59 -29.42 -1.69
N PRO A 182 20.11 -28.17 -1.54
CA PRO A 182 20.79 -27.00 -2.10
C PRO A 182 22.13 -26.72 -1.43
N ALA A 183 23.10 -26.32 -2.25
CA ALA A 183 24.37 -25.79 -1.78
C ALA A 183 24.16 -24.34 -1.29
N GLY A 184 24.13 -24.13 0.02
CA GLY A 184 23.99 -22.79 0.64
C GLY A 184 22.59 -22.52 1.18
N SER A 185 22.14 -21.27 1.11
CA SER A 185 20.89 -20.79 1.74
C SER A 185 19.61 -21.00 0.91
N GLY A 186 19.65 -21.87 -0.10
CA GLY A 186 18.48 -22.19 -0.92
C GLY A 186 17.49 -23.09 -0.19
N SER A 187 16.21 -23.02 -0.55
CA SER A 187 15.20 -24.01 -0.14
C SER A 187 14.91 -24.96 -1.32
N PRO A 188 14.79 -26.28 -1.11
CA PRO A 188 14.34 -27.20 -2.16
C PRO A 188 12.84 -27.06 -2.45
N ILE A 189 12.11 -26.40 -1.55
CA ILE A 189 10.69 -26.11 -1.68
C ILE A 189 10.53 -24.63 -1.92
N SER A 190 9.81 -24.29 -2.98
CA SER A 190 9.53 -22.91 -3.35
C SER A 190 8.07 -22.75 -3.74
N VAL A 191 7.58 -21.51 -3.67
CA VAL A 191 6.24 -21.17 -4.14
C VAL A 191 6.40 -20.40 -5.45
N GLY A 192 5.82 -20.98 -6.48
CA GLY A 192 5.79 -20.45 -7.83
C GLY A 192 4.40 -19.95 -8.23
N SER A 193 4.27 -19.72 -9.52
CA SER A 193 3.07 -19.17 -10.15
C SER A 193 2.72 -19.96 -11.41
N VAL A 194 1.41 -20.11 -11.64
CA VAL A 194 0.86 -20.91 -12.73
C VAL A 194 -0.36 -20.22 -13.33
N VAL A 195 -0.54 -20.37 -14.63
CA VAL A 195 -1.74 -19.99 -15.35
C VAL A 195 -2.33 -21.23 -16.00
N SER A 196 -3.62 -21.45 -15.78
CA SER A 196 -4.39 -22.48 -16.49
C SER A 196 -5.47 -21.83 -17.34
N VAL A 197 -5.68 -22.38 -18.52
CA VAL A 197 -6.77 -22.01 -19.42
C VAL A 197 -7.60 -23.27 -19.65
N SER A 198 -8.88 -23.20 -19.29
CA SER A 198 -9.81 -24.30 -19.51
C SER A 198 -10.12 -24.46 -20.99
N GLY A 199 -10.47 -25.68 -21.41
CA GLY A 199 -10.87 -25.93 -22.78
C GLY A 199 -12.05 -25.05 -23.21
N GLY A 200 -11.97 -24.49 -24.41
CA GLY A 200 -12.91 -23.49 -24.92
C GLY A 200 -12.68 -23.18 -26.39
N VAL A 201 -13.44 -22.23 -26.94
CA VAL A 201 -13.32 -21.80 -28.34
C VAL A 201 -12.90 -20.34 -28.38
N PHE A 202 -11.79 -20.06 -29.07
CA PHE A 202 -11.21 -18.73 -29.19
C PHE A 202 -11.32 -18.23 -30.62
N PHE A 203 -11.62 -16.94 -30.80
CA PHE A 203 -11.64 -16.33 -32.12
C PHE A 203 -10.24 -15.85 -32.51
N VAL A 204 -9.59 -16.60 -33.40
CA VAL A 204 -8.19 -16.38 -33.78
C VAL A 204 -8.02 -16.50 -35.30
N LYS A 205 -7.29 -15.56 -35.90
CA LYS A 205 -7.01 -15.45 -37.34
C LYS A 205 -8.26 -15.60 -38.22
N GLY A 206 -9.37 -15.00 -37.79
CA GLY A 206 -10.64 -15.08 -38.51
C GLY A 206 -11.35 -16.43 -38.42
N SER A 207 -10.89 -17.33 -37.55
CA SER A 207 -11.42 -18.68 -37.37
C SER A 207 -11.80 -18.92 -35.90
N PHE A 208 -12.70 -19.87 -35.68
CA PHE A 208 -13.04 -20.36 -34.35
C PHE A 208 -12.17 -21.59 -34.05
N VAL A 209 -11.25 -21.46 -33.11
CA VAL A 209 -10.28 -22.51 -32.79
C VAL A 209 -10.58 -23.05 -31.40
N GLU A 210 -10.84 -24.36 -31.33
CA GLU A 210 -11.02 -25.07 -30.08
C GLU A 210 -9.67 -25.39 -29.45
N THR A 211 -9.58 -25.25 -28.13
CA THR A 211 -8.41 -25.63 -27.34
C THR A 211 -8.83 -26.54 -26.21
N GLU A 212 -8.01 -27.53 -25.90
CA GLU A 212 -8.12 -28.30 -24.66
C GLU A 212 -7.58 -27.49 -23.47
N THR A 213 -7.78 -28.01 -22.26
CA THR A 213 -7.22 -27.41 -21.04
C THR A 213 -5.70 -27.40 -21.11
N GLN A 214 -5.10 -26.22 -20.95
CA GLN A 214 -3.64 -26.04 -20.94
C GLN A 214 -3.21 -25.36 -19.65
N THR A 215 -2.14 -25.87 -19.07
CA THR A 215 -1.51 -25.30 -17.87
C THR A 215 -0.09 -24.88 -18.20
N LEU A 216 0.26 -23.63 -17.90
CA LEU A 216 1.59 -23.08 -18.10
C LEU A 216 2.14 -22.58 -16.77
N VAL A 217 3.28 -23.14 -16.37
CA VAL A 217 4.02 -22.68 -15.20
C VAL A 217 4.83 -21.44 -15.59
N LEU A 218 4.59 -20.33 -14.90
CA LEU A 218 5.28 -19.07 -15.16
C LEU A 218 6.65 -19.04 -14.47
N SER A 219 6.70 -19.56 -13.25
CA SER A 219 7.93 -19.69 -12.47
C SER A 219 7.75 -20.72 -11.36
N TYR A 220 8.79 -21.49 -11.07
CA TYR A 220 8.78 -22.42 -9.93
C TYR A 220 9.08 -21.76 -8.57
N ASN A 221 9.73 -20.60 -8.54
CA ASN A 221 10.21 -19.95 -7.32
C ASN A 221 9.79 -18.48 -7.15
N ASN A 222 9.06 -17.93 -8.11
CA ASN A 222 8.50 -16.60 -8.02
C ASN A 222 6.97 -16.65 -8.04
N ALA A 223 6.35 -16.33 -6.89
CA ALA A 223 4.91 -16.20 -6.74
C ALA A 223 4.34 -14.92 -7.39
N PHE A 224 5.18 -13.93 -7.64
CA PHE A 224 4.80 -12.60 -8.13
C PHE A 224 5.49 -12.28 -9.47
N PRO A 225 5.20 -13.01 -10.56
CA PRO A 225 5.80 -12.75 -11.86
C PRO A 225 5.20 -11.50 -12.52
N THR A 226 6.02 -10.79 -13.29
CA THR A 226 5.57 -9.79 -14.28
C THR A 226 5.71 -10.42 -15.67
N LYS A 227 4.62 -10.88 -16.27
CA LYS A 227 4.58 -11.58 -17.57
C LYS A 227 3.28 -11.30 -18.30
N SER A 228 3.33 -11.25 -19.63
CA SER A 228 2.18 -11.40 -20.50
C SER A 228 2.00 -12.88 -20.86
N VAL A 229 0.78 -13.39 -20.77
CA VAL A 229 0.44 -14.79 -21.03
C VAL A 229 -0.66 -14.83 -22.08
N GLY A 230 -0.51 -15.73 -23.05
CA GLY A 230 -1.40 -15.80 -24.19
C GLY A 230 -1.14 -17.01 -25.07
N PHE A 231 -1.88 -17.13 -26.16
CA PHE A 231 -1.67 -18.21 -27.11
C PHE A 231 -0.67 -17.82 -28.18
N ASN A 232 0.30 -18.70 -28.39
CA ASN A 232 1.09 -18.74 -29.61
C ASN A 232 0.34 -19.56 -30.67
N ILE A 233 0.17 -18.97 -31.84
CA ILE A 233 -0.61 -19.54 -32.93
C ILE A 233 0.33 -20.20 -33.92
N THR A 234 0.16 -21.51 -34.09
CA THR A 234 0.91 -22.29 -35.09
C THR A 234 -0.05 -22.80 -36.16
N GLU A 235 0.34 -22.63 -37.42
CA GLU A 235 -0.40 -23.12 -38.59
C GLU A 235 0.40 -24.28 -39.20
N GLU A 236 -0.20 -25.46 -39.29
CA GLU A 236 0.45 -26.65 -39.82
C GLU A 236 -0.41 -27.30 -40.92
N ILE A 237 0.26 -27.86 -41.93
CA ILE A 237 -0.40 -28.69 -42.94
C ILE A 237 -0.18 -30.17 -42.60
N ILE A 238 -1.25 -30.86 -42.23
CA ILE A 238 -1.24 -32.29 -41.94
C ILE A 238 -1.44 -33.07 -43.24
N THR A 239 -0.51 -33.97 -43.54
CA THR A 239 -0.58 -34.84 -44.72
C THR A 239 -1.00 -36.27 -44.33
N PRO A 240 -1.54 -37.07 -45.27
CA PRO A 240 -1.90 -38.46 -45.02
C PRO A 240 -0.73 -39.37 -44.60
N GLU A 241 0.51 -38.96 -44.85
CA GLU A 241 1.71 -39.64 -44.34
C GLU A 241 1.94 -39.39 -42.86
N ALA A 242 1.55 -38.22 -42.35
CA ALA A 242 1.65 -37.86 -40.93
C ALA A 242 0.46 -38.41 -40.13
N ASP A 243 -0.74 -38.44 -40.73
CA ASP A 243 -1.95 -38.94 -40.09
C ASP A 243 -2.68 -39.97 -40.96
N THR A 244 -2.64 -41.24 -40.52
CA THR A 244 -3.26 -42.36 -41.24
C THR A 244 -4.79 -42.34 -41.24
N THR A 245 -5.43 -41.50 -40.42
CA THR A 245 -6.90 -41.32 -40.45
C THR A 245 -7.38 -40.56 -41.69
N LEU A 246 -6.45 -39.88 -42.39
CA LEU A 246 -6.74 -39.18 -43.64
C LEU A 246 -6.68 -40.09 -44.87
N LEU A 247 -6.45 -41.40 -44.71
CA LEU A 247 -6.55 -42.37 -45.78
C LEU A 247 -8.02 -42.71 -46.08
N ASP A 248 -8.36 -42.84 -47.35
CA ASP A 248 -9.71 -43.23 -47.77
C ASP A 248 -9.96 -44.71 -47.41
N ASN A 249 -10.85 -44.98 -46.46
CA ASN A 249 -11.04 -46.31 -45.92
C ASN A 249 -12.02 -47.14 -46.77
N ALA A 250 -11.53 -48.24 -47.36
CA ALA A 250 -12.37 -49.22 -48.01
C ALA A 250 -12.76 -50.32 -47.01
N THR A 251 -14.06 -50.51 -46.76
CA THR A 251 -14.61 -51.66 -46.00
C THR A 251 -13.91 -51.93 -44.64
N GLY A 252 -13.70 -50.88 -43.84
CA GLY A 252 -13.25 -51.02 -42.45
C GLY A 252 -11.74 -51.22 -42.24
N THR A 253 -10.93 -51.09 -43.29
CA THR A 253 -9.45 -51.10 -43.19
C THR A 253 -8.84 -49.91 -43.91
N ASN A 254 -7.74 -49.37 -43.38
CA ASN A 254 -7.03 -48.23 -43.96
C ASN A 254 -6.40 -48.62 -45.30
N ASN A 255 -6.78 -47.93 -46.38
CA ASN A 255 -6.22 -48.16 -47.70
C ASN A 255 -4.97 -47.28 -47.90
N TYR A 256 -3.79 -47.86 -47.65
CA TYR A 256 -2.50 -47.16 -47.82
C TYR A 256 -2.23 -46.65 -49.25
N ALA A 257 -2.98 -47.12 -50.25
CA ALA A 257 -2.87 -46.66 -51.64
C ALA A 257 -3.79 -45.47 -51.97
N ALA A 258 -4.74 -45.12 -51.10
CA ALA A 258 -5.69 -44.03 -51.34
C ALA A 258 -5.47 -42.90 -50.31
N LYS A 259 -4.54 -42.01 -50.65
CA LYS A 259 -4.22 -40.82 -49.85
C LYS A 259 -5.34 -39.79 -49.98
N GLY A 260 -5.88 -39.33 -48.86
CA GLY A 260 -6.85 -38.24 -48.83
C GLY A 260 -6.21 -36.85 -48.98
N ALA A 261 -7.05 -35.81 -48.83
CA ALA A 261 -6.61 -34.43 -48.91
C ALA A 261 -5.84 -33.99 -47.65
N HIS A 262 -4.92 -33.04 -47.82
CA HIS A 262 -4.20 -32.41 -46.71
C HIS A 262 -5.14 -31.51 -45.89
N ARG A 263 -4.82 -31.29 -44.60
CA ARG A 263 -5.61 -30.44 -43.69
C ARG A 263 -4.77 -29.27 -43.20
N LEU A 264 -5.31 -28.05 -43.24
CA LEU A 264 -4.73 -26.93 -42.51
C LEU A 264 -5.23 -26.99 -41.06
N LYS A 265 -4.32 -27.13 -40.10
CA LYS A 265 -4.61 -27.15 -38.67
C LYS A 265 -4.05 -25.89 -38.02
N ILE A 266 -4.86 -25.21 -37.23
CA ILE A 266 -4.43 -24.11 -36.37
C ILE A 266 -4.36 -24.66 -34.96
N ASN A 267 -3.19 -24.61 -34.33
CA ASN A 267 -3.02 -24.97 -32.93
C ASN A 267 -2.69 -23.74 -32.11
N LEU A 268 -3.33 -23.63 -30.95
CA LEU A 268 -3.06 -22.61 -29.96
C LEU A 268 -2.30 -23.26 -28.81
N THR A 269 -1.10 -22.77 -28.52
CA THR A 269 -0.29 -23.24 -27.39
C THR A 269 -0.04 -22.11 -26.41
N LEU A 270 -0.30 -22.35 -25.13
CA LEU A 270 -0.13 -21.35 -24.09
C LEU A 270 1.35 -21.00 -23.94
N ALA A 271 1.68 -19.72 -23.99
CA ALA A 271 3.05 -19.22 -23.92
C ALA A 271 3.12 -17.93 -23.10
N THR A 272 4.31 -17.67 -22.52
CA THR A 272 4.60 -16.42 -21.80
C THR A 272 5.48 -15.51 -22.62
N ARG A 273 5.36 -14.20 -22.37
CA ARG A 273 6.23 -13.16 -22.90
C ARG A 273 6.51 -12.10 -21.85
N GLU A 274 7.58 -11.32 -22.04
CA GLU A 274 7.86 -10.16 -21.19
C GLU A 274 6.85 -9.05 -21.46
N VAL A 275 6.44 -8.33 -20.41
CA VAL A 275 5.43 -7.25 -20.50
C VAL A 275 5.92 -6.07 -21.36
N ASP A 276 7.22 -5.78 -21.34
CA ASP A 276 7.83 -4.65 -22.07
C ASP A 276 8.37 -5.04 -23.46
N ASP A 277 7.97 -6.20 -24.00
CA ASP A 277 8.46 -6.64 -25.29
C ASP A 277 7.81 -5.85 -26.43
N THR A 278 8.54 -4.81 -26.87
CA THR A 278 8.15 -3.84 -27.92
C THR A 278 8.05 -4.42 -29.33
N LYS A 279 8.37 -5.69 -29.57
CA LYS A 279 8.27 -6.27 -30.92
C LYS A 279 6.79 -6.49 -31.29
N THR A 280 6.48 -6.40 -32.57
CA THR A 280 5.17 -6.76 -33.11
C THR A 280 5.06 -8.28 -33.18
N HIS A 281 4.05 -8.86 -32.52
CA HIS A 281 3.88 -10.31 -32.44
C HIS A 281 2.64 -10.74 -33.21
N GLU A 282 2.83 -10.94 -34.50
CA GLU A 282 1.77 -11.27 -35.44
C GLU A 282 1.21 -12.69 -35.30
N ASN A 283 1.71 -13.52 -34.36
CA ASN A 283 1.20 -14.87 -34.08
C ASN A 283 0.93 -15.09 -32.58
N PHE A 284 0.90 -14.03 -31.78
CA PHE A 284 0.63 -14.12 -30.35
C PHE A 284 -0.63 -13.34 -30.01
N VAL A 285 -1.51 -13.97 -29.26
CA VAL A 285 -2.75 -13.36 -28.78
C VAL A 285 -2.70 -13.36 -27.26
N GLU A 286 -2.71 -12.17 -26.68
CA GLU A 286 -2.64 -11.97 -25.23
C GLU A 286 -3.97 -12.31 -24.57
N LEU A 287 -3.91 -13.07 -23.48
CA LEU A 287 -5.06 -13.48 -22.69
C LEU A 287 -5.03 -12.92 -21.27
N LEU A 288 -3.84 -12.73 -20.71
CA LEU A 288 -3.65 -12.33 -19.34
C LEU A 288 -2.35 -11.52 -19.23
N LYS A 289 -2.42 -10.36 -18.59
CA LYS A 289 -1.26 -9.54 -18.28
C LYS A 289 -1.06 -9.47 -16.78
N LEU A 290 0.11 -9.89 -16.32
CA LEU A 290 0.49 -9.90 -14.93
C LEU A 290 1.60 -8.89 -14.68
N ASP A 291 1.45 -8.11 -13.61
CA ASP A 291 2.50 -7.28 -13.06
C ASP A 291 2.65 -7.54 -11.57
N ASN A 292 3.83 -8.04 -11.17
CA ASN A 292 4.16 -8.44 -9.81
C ASN A 292 3.08 -9.34 -9.17
N GLY A 293 2.53 -10.29 -9.94
CA GLY A 293 1.49 -11.20 -9.50
C GLY A 293 0.08 -10.62 -9.41
N ILE A 294 -0.13 -9.37 -9.83
CA ILE A 294 -1.45 -8.74 -9.96
C ILE A 294 -1.91 -8.85 -11.42
N ILE A 295 -3.17 -9.24 -11.62
CA ILE A 295 -3.79 -9.28 -12.95
C ILE A 295 -4.15 -7.85 -13.36
N LEU A 296 -3.46 -7.31 -14.37
CA LEU A 296 -3.76 -5.99 -14.94
C LEU A 296 -4.85 -6.07 -16.00
N GLU A 297 -4.71 -7.02 -16.92
CA GLU A 297 -5.64 -7.24 -18.02
C GLU A 297 -5.94 -8.72 -18.13
N LYS A 298 -7.21 -9.05 -18.40
CA LYS A 298 -7.70 -10.41 -18.61
C LYS A 298 -8.66 -10.37 -19.78
N ALA A 299 -8.43 -11.23 -20.78
CA ALA A 299 -9.33 -11.40 -21.89
C ALA A 299 -10.72 -11.76 -21.35
N GLN A 300 -11.72 -11.01 -21.80
CA GLN A 300 -13.10 -11.19 -21.39
C GLN A 300 -13.88 -12.00 -22.43
N GLU A 301 -14.89 -12.73 -21.95
CA GLU A 301 -15.81 -13.52 -22.78
C GLU A 301 -16.65 -12.65 -23.73
N ASP A 302 -16.77 -11.35 -23.44
CA ASP A 302 -17.65 -10.42 -24.15
C ASP A 302 -16.90 -9.30 -24.89
N GLU A 303 -15.65 -9.52 -25.31
CA GLU A 303 -14.94 -8.57 -26.15
C GLU A 303 -15.46 -8.57 -27.59
N TYR A 304 -16.59 -7.88 -27.77
CA TYR A 304 -17.15 -7.62 -29.08
C TYR A 304 -16.38 -6.50 -29.80
N SER A 305 -16.33 -6.63 -31.13
CA SER A 305 -15.79 -5.64 -32.05
C SER A 305 -16.82 -4.49 -32.23
N ILE A 306 -17.14 -4.11 -33.47
CA ILE A 306 -18.08 -3.02 -33.78
C ILE A 306 -19.46 -3.22 -33.14
N LEU A 307 -19.92 -4.46 -32.98
CA LEU A 307 -21.19 -4.75 -32.32
C LEU A 307 -21.17 -4.32 -30.84
N GLY A 308 -20.05 -4.53 -30.15
CA GLY A 308 -19.83 -4.10 -28.77
C GLY A 308 -19.90 -2.59 -28.64
N ASP A 309 -19.22 -1.87 -29.53
CA ASP A 309 -19.24 -0.40 -29.56
C ASP A 309 -20.66 0.15 -29.82
N ALA A 310 -21.41 -0.51 -30.71
CA ALA A 310 -22.80 -0.14 -30.99
C ALA A 310 -23.72 -0.38 -29.77
N MET A 311 -23.51 -1.48 -29.04
CA MET A 311 -24.24 -1.78 -27.80
C MET A 311 -23.85 -0.82 -26.67
N ALA A 312 -22.55 -0.57 -26.47
CA ALA A 312 -22.05 0.39 -25.50
C ALA A 312 -22.62 1.80 -25.78
N ARG A 313 -22.57 2.26 -27.02
CA ARG A 313 -23.19 3.53 -27.41
C ARG A 313 -24.68 3.58 -27.06
N ARG A 314 -25.45 2.52 -27.37
CA ARG A 314 -26.89 2.47 -27.02
C ARG A 314 -27.11 2.53 -25.51
N THR A 315 -26.33 1.76 -24.73
CA THR A 315 -26.39 1.79 -23.27
C THR A 315 -26.08 3.17 -22.71
N PHE A 316 -25.07 3.85 -23.27
CA PHE A 316 -24.69 5.21 -22.86
C PHE A 316 -25.73 6.26 -23.27
N GLU A 317 -26.30 6.17 -24.47
CA GLU A 317 -27.37 7.07 -24.93
C GLU A 317 -28.66 6.90 -24.11
N GLU A 318 -28.96 5.68 -23.65
CA GLU A 318 -30.14 5.38 -22.83
C GLU A 318 -29.95 5.81 -21.36
N SER A 319 -28.80 5.47 -20.76
CA SER A 319 -28.62 5.51 -19.29
C SER A 319 -27.42 6.36 -18.82
N GLY A 320 -26.58 6.86 -19.72
CA GLY A 320 -25.36 7.58 -19.37
C GLY A 320 -24.34 6.70 -18.63
N ASN A 321 -23.56 7.33 -17.73
CA ASN A 321 -22.66 6.62 -16.82
C ASN A 321 -23.39 6.32 -15.52
N TYR A 322 -23.36 5.07 -15.05
CA TYR A 322 -24.02 4.68 -13.80
C TYR A 322 -23.27 3.58 -13.07
N LEU A 323 -23.48 3.50 -11.75
CA LEU A 323 -22.93 2.46 -10.90
C LEU A 323 -23.96 1.32 -10.78
N LEU A 324 -23.53 0.08 -11.02
CA LEU A 324 -24.33 -1.11 -10.74
C LEU A 324 -24.11 -1.55 -9.28
N TYR A 325 -22.84 -1.71 -8.92
CA TYR A 325 -22.39 -1.95 -7.55
C TYR A 325 -21.42 -0.83 -7.16
N PRO A 326 -21.78 0.02 -6.19
CA PRO A 326 -20.96 1.18 -5.87
C PRO A 326 -19.61 0.76 -5.29
N PHE A 327 -18.53 1.32 -5.83
CA PHE A 327 -17.20 1.17 -5.26
C PHE A 327 -17.15 1.88 -3.91
N ARG A 328 -16.93 1.11 -2.84
CA ARG A 328 -16.72 1.69 -1.51
C ARG A 328 -15.29 2.17 -1.42
N VAL A 329 -15.14 3.44 -1.04
CA VAL A 329 -13.83 4.06 -0.87
C VAL A 329 -13.54 4.17 0.62
N GLU A 330 -12.46 3.56 1.05
CA GLU A 330 -11.90 3.72 2.38
C GLU A 330 -10.57 4.46 2.26
N VAL A 331 -10.34 5.38 3.19
CA VAL A 331 -9.15 6.22 3.20
C VAL A 331 -8.34 5.84 4.43
N SER A 332 -7.07 5.52 4.24
CA SER A 332 -6.18 5.14 5.31
C SER A 332 -4.83 5.82 5.15
N GLU A 333 -4.13 5.99 6.27
CA GLU A 333 -2.75 6.45 6.26
C GLU A 333 -1.86 5.44 5.52
N THR A 334 -0.94 5.92 4.68
CA THR A 334 -0.04 5.02 3.94
C THR A 334 0.98 4.36 4.87
N LEU A 335 1.45 5.08 5.89
CA LEU A 335 2.50 4.66 6.80
C LEU A 335 1.98 4.60 8.24
N ASP A 336 2.41 3.60 9.00
CA ASP A 336 2.20 3.54 10.45
C ASP A 336 2.70 4.81 11.14
N ASN A 337 1.89 5.38 12.03
CA ASN A 337 2.24 6.58 12.78
C ASN A 337 2.20 6.32 14.28
N ASP A 338 3.20 6.83 15.00
CA ASP A 338 3.24 6.79 16.47
C ASP A 338 2.92 8.18 17.00
N VAL A 339 1.82 8.28 17.75
CA VAL A 339 1.45 9.52 18.44
C VAL A 339 1.33 9.22 19.93
N GLN A 340 2.21 9.84 20.72
CA GLN A 340 2.22 9.74 22.18
C GLN A 340 2.40 8.32 22.73
N GLY A 341 3.04 7.41 21.96
CA GLY A 341 3.26 6.02 22.35
C GLY A 341 2.15 5.07 21.94
N ASP A 342 1.09 5.59 21.31
CA ASP A 342 0.06 4.78 20.66
C ASP A 342 0.39 4.65 19.16
N ILE A 343 0.50 3.40 18.70
CA ILE A 343 0.78 3.08 17.30
C ILE A 343 -0.54 3.01 16.53
N TYR A 344 -0.71 3.91 15.58
CA TYR A 344 -1.79 3.93 14.60
C TYR A 344 -1.31 3.22 13.34
N LEU A 345 -1.91 2.08 13.04
CA LEU A 345 -1.56 1.28 11.86
C LEU A 345 -2.04 1.99 10.58
N GLY A 346 -1.12 2.18 9.66
CA GLY A 346 -1.38 2.52 8.27
C GLY A 346 -1.61 1.26 7.43
N GLU A 347 -1.69 1.44 6.11
CA GLU A 347 -1.87 0.32 5.18
C GLU A 347 -0.55 -0.44 4.93
N TYR A 348 0.60 0.21 5.10
CA TYR A 348 1.92 -0.37 4.88
C TYR A 348 2.88 -0.11 6.03
N GLU A 349 3.72 -1.13 6.32
CA GLU A 349 4.82 -1.01 7.27
C GLU A 349 5.95 -0.11 6.73
N GLY A 350 6.68 0.54 7.63
CA GLY A 350 7.79 1.40 7.26
C GLY A 350 8.90 0.69 6.47
N ARG A 351 9.33 1.33 5.37
CA ARG A 351 10.37 0.88 4.41
C ARG A 351 9.90 -0.16 3.39
N SER A 352 8.60 -0.45 3.34
CA SER A 352 7.99 -1.22 2.26
C SER A 352 7.76 -0.37 1.00
N TYR A 353 7.33 -1.03 -0.07
CA TYR A 353 6.79 -0.38 -1.26
C TYR A 353 5.27 -0.52 -1.26
N THR A 354 4.58 0.49 -1.77
CA THR A 354 3.13 0.47 -1.96
C THR A 354 2.75 -0.29 -3.25
N ASP A 355 1.45 -0.51 -3.49
CA ASP A 355 0.95 -1.19 -4.71
C ASP A 355 1.29 -0.38 -6.00
N ASP A 356 1.55 0.92 -5.87
CA ASP A 356 2.05 1.80 -6.96
C ASP A 356 3.60 1.83 -7.06
N PHE A 357 4.31 0.95 -6.35
CA PHE A 357 5.78 0.87 -6.27
C PHE A 357 6.46 2.14 -5.74
N LEU A 358 5.71 2.97 -5.01
CA LEU A 358 6.27 4.11 -4.31
C LEU A 358 6.83 3.65 -2.96
N LYS A 359 7.93 4.26 -2.53
CA LYS A 359 8.44 4.03 -1.19
C LYS A 359 7.41 4.56 -0.18
N THR A 360 7.04 3.77 0.82
CA THR A 360 6.11 4.21 1.87
C THR A 360 6.65 5.46 2.56
N GLN A 361 5.90 6.57 2.48
CA GLN A 361 6.25 7.86 3.05
C GLN A 361 5.02 8.49 3.71
N GLU A 362 5.24 9.30 4.75
CA GLU A 362 4.19 10.00 5.50
C GLU A 362 3.42 11.02 4.64
N ASP A 363 3.97 11.43 3.51
CA ASP A 363 3.37 12.39 2.59
C ASP A 363 2.19 11.83 1.81
N PHE A 364 2.05 10.50 1.76
CA PHE A 364 1.00 9.82 1.00
C PHE A 364 -0.16 9.35 1.89
N LEU A 365 -1.32 9.29 1.25
CA LEU A 365 -2.55 8.68 1.74
C LEU A 365 -2.91 7.54 0.79
N THR A 366 -3.29 6.38 1.32
CA THR A 366 -3.70 5.24 0.50
C THR A 366 -5.22 5.17 0.45
N ILE A 367 -5.76 5.26 -0.75
CA ILE A 367 -7.18 5.14 -1.05
C ILE A 367 -7.47 3.69 -1.45
N LYS A 368 -8.29 3.02 -0.65
CA LYS A 368 -8.77 1.66 -0.87
C LYS A 368 -10.10 1.70 -1.61
N VAL A 369 -10.10 1.27 -2.86
CA VAL A 369 -11.30 1.12 -3.69
C VAL A 369 -11.73 -0.35 -3.65
N GLN A 370 -12.81 -0.64 -2.94
CA GLN A 370 -13.35 -2.00 -2.85
C GLN A 370 -13.96 -2.46 -4.19
N PRO A 371 -14.07 -3.79 -4.41
CA PRO A 371 -14.72 -4.36 -5.58
C PRO A 371 -16.09 -3.73 -5.88
N GLY A 372 -16.37 -3.51 -7.15
CA GLY A 372 -17.59 -2.85 -7.62
C GLY A 372 -17.72 -2.93 -9.12
N ALA A 373 -18.87 -2.51 -9.64
CA ALA A 373 -19.17 -2.54 -11.07
C ALA A 373 -19.89 -1.28 -11.49
N ALA A 374 -19.51 -0.75 -12.64
CA ALA A 374 -20.11 0.44 -13.24
C ALA A 374 -20.17 0.33 -14.75
N TYR A 375 -21.05 1.11 -15.36
CA TYR A 375 -21.04 1.37 -16.78
C TYR A 375 -20.46 2.76 -17.03
N ILE A 376 -19.35 2.82 -17.75
CA ILE A 376 -18.69 4.06 -18.17
C ILE A 376 -18.61 4.06 -19.69
N HIS A 377 -19.20 5.08 -20.31
CA HIS A 377 -19.39 5.19 -21.76
C HIS A 377 -20.06 3.94 -22.37
N GLY A 378 -20.93 3.31 -21.59
CA GLY A 378 -21.67 2.12 -21.99
C GLY A 378 -20.89 0.80 -21.93
N TYR A 379 -19.59 0.84 -21.61
CA TYR A 379 -18.81 -0.35 -21.30
C TYR A 379 -18.94 -0.69 -19.83
N ARG A 380 -19.14 -1.97 -19.53
CA ARG A 380 -19.10 -2.48 -18.16
C ARG A 380 -17.65 -2.54 -17.70
N ILE A 381 -17.38 -1.90 -16.58
CA ILE A 381 -16.10 -1.98 -15.87
C ILE A 381 -16.39 -2.60 -14.53
N GLU A 382 -15.71 -3.71 -14.24
CA GLU A 382 -15.82 -4.43 -12.98
C GLU A 382 -14.43 -4.59 -12.37
N SER A 383 -14.33 -4.29 -11.09
CA SER A 383 -13.14 -4.57 -10.30
C SER A 383 -13.48 -5.71 -9.35
N THR A 384 -12.77 -6.83 -9.50
CA THR A 384 -12.97 -8.04 -8.69
C THR A 384 -12.15 -8.03 -7.39
N GLY A 385 -11.10 -7.20 -7.33
CA GLY A 385 -10.18 -7.07 -6.20
C GLY A 385 -10.18 -5.68 -5.57
N LEU A 386 -9.61 -5.57 -4.37
CA LEU A 386 -9.32 -4.28 -3.75
C LEU A 386 -8.22 -3.59 -4.54
N VAL A 387 -8.46 -2.37 -5.01
CA VAL A 387 -7.44 -1.53 -5.65
C VAL A 387 -6.99 -0.48 -4.65
N ARG A 388 -5.69 -0.40 -4.39
CA ARG A 388 -5.09 0.67 -3.60
C ARG A 388 -4.50 1.72 -4.52
N LYS A 389 -4.74 2.99 -4.19
CA LYS A 389 -4.15 4.12 -4.92
C LYS A 389 -3.55 5.12 -3.97
N ASP A 390 -2.29 5.48 -4.20
CA ASP A 390 -1.61 6.46 -3.36
C ASP A 390 -1.82 7.88 -3.89
N VAL A 391 -2.15 8.79 -2.98
CA VAL A 391 -2.39 10.21 -3.26
C VAL A 391 -1.61 11.09 -2.30
N LEU A 392 -0.97 12.13 -2.82
CA LEU A 392 -0.21 13.08 -2.00
C LEU A 392 -1.16 13.89 -1.09
N LYS A 393 -0.82 14.00 0.19
CA LYS A 393 -1.55 14.84 1.15
C LYS A 393 -1.41 16.32 0.81
N ALA A 394 -2.50 17.07 0.99
CA ALA A 394 -2.48 18.52 0.84
C ALA A 394 -1.83 19.21 2.06
N ARG A 395 -0.49 19.32 2.09
CA ARG A 395 0.28 19.95 3.19
C ARG A 395 0.82 21.36 2.86
N ASN A 396 0.32 22.02 1.82
CA ASN A 396 0.83 23.34 1.44
C ASN A 396 0.48 24.39 2.51
N THR A 397 1.50 24.92 3.18
CA THR A 397 1.36 26.03 4.14
C THR A 397 1.61 27.37 3.46
N LYS A 398 0.85 28.40 3.85
CA LYS A 398 1.10 29.79 3.45
C LYS A 398 1.40 30.62 4.70
N GLU A 399 2.61 31.15 4.78
CA GLU A 399 2.98 32.09 5.83
C GLU A 399 2.39 33.48 5.53
N LEU A 400 1.81 34.10 6.55
CA LEU A 400 1.30 35.47 6.49
C LEU A 400 2.03 36.29 7.56
N ASN A 401 2.97 37.15 7.14
CA ASN A 401 3.68 38.05 8.04
C ASN A 401 2.82 39.27 8.39
N GLY A 402 2.78 39.64 9.68
CA GLY A 402 2.09 40.85 10.15
C GLY A 402 0.59 40.72 10.36
N VAL A 403 0.05 39.50 10.46
CA VAL A 403 -1.36 39.30 10.83
C VAL A 403 -1.52 39.58 12.32
N SER A 404 -2.24 40.66 12.64
CA SER A 404 -2.68 40.91 14.00
C SER A 404 -3.74 39.87 14.38
N THR A 405 -3.41 39.01 15.35
CA THR A 405 -4.38 38.13 15.98
C THR A 405 -4.77 38.76 17.32
N ASN A 406 -6.07 39.02 17.51
CA ASN A 406 -6.56 39.55 18.77
C ASN A 406 -6.52 38.41 19.80
N HIS A 407 -5.80 38.61 20.91
CA HIS A 407 -5.82 37.68 22.05
C HIS A 407 -6.45 38.40 23.23
N GLU A 408 -7.48 37.81 23.84
CA GLU A 408 -8.07 38.33 25.07
C GLU A 408 -7.18 37.97 26.26
N ILE A 409 -6.45 38.95 26.81
CA ILE A 409 -5.47 38.74 27.90
C ILE A 409 -6.15 38.59 29.28
N GLY A 410 -7.43 38.96 29.40
CA GLY A 410 -8.27 38.82 30.59
C GLY A 410 -8.43 40.10 31.40
N ASN A 411 -8.70 39.98 32.70
CA ASN A 411 -8.91 41.12 33.62
C ASN A 411 -7.61 41.89 33.90
N TYR A 412 -7.70 43.19 34.17
CA TYR A 412 -6.56 44.06 34.46
C TYR A 412 -6.76 44.93 35.72
N LEU A 413 -5.64 45.32 36.33
CA LEU A 413 -5.56 46.37 37.34
C LEU A 413 -5.23 47.69 36.66
N ARG A 414 -5.98 48.74 36.97
CA ARG A 414 -5.74 50.09 36.44
C ARG A 414 -4.78 50.83 37.36
N LEU A 415 -3.62 51.21 36.84
CA LEU A 415 -2.53 51.85 37.57
C LEU A 415 -2.36 53.30 37.11
N THR A 416 -2.03 54.18 38.06
CA THR A 416 -1.65 55.58 37.85
C THR A 416 -0.32 55.85 38.55
N ASN A 417 0.37 56.94 38.20
CA ASN A 417 1.65 57.33 38.83
C ASN A 417 2.70 56.20 38.78
N VAL A 418 2.83 55.55 37.62
CA VAL A 418 3.81 54.48 37.38
C VAL A 418 5.20 55.10 37.27
N TYR A 419 6.15 54.58 38.06
CA TYR A 419 7.55 55.00 38.06
C TYR A 419 8.47 53.80 37.85
N GLY A 420 9.50 53.97 37.00
CA GLY A 420 10.48 52.91 36.73
C GLY A 420 9.86 51.70 36.01
N SER A 421 8.90 51.94 35.11
CA SER A 421 8.34 50.87 34.29
C SER A 421 9.46 50.11 33.55
N PRO A 422 9.34 48.78 33.37
CA PRO A 422 10.34 48.02 32.62
C PRO A 422 10.54 48.65 31.24
N ASP A 423 11.80 48.88 30.86
CA ASP A 423 12.14 49.37 29.53
C ASP A 423 11.80 48.29 28.49
N ILE A 424 11.08 48.67 27.43
CA ILE A 424 10.76 47.75 26.33
C ILE A 424 11.89 47.91 25.30
N GLY A 425 13.01 47.27 25.59
CA GLY A 425 14.20 47.21 24.74
C GLY A 425 14.81 45.82 24.72
N GLU A 426 15.79 45.60 23.85
CA GLU A 426 16.58 44.36 23.84
C GLU A 426 17.37 44.25 25.16
N VAL A 427 16.95 43.33 26.04
CA VAL A 427 17.64 43.10 27.31
C VAL A 427 18.83 42.18 27.06
N SER A 428 20.06 42.66 27.35
CA SER A 428 21.26 41.81 27.38
C SER A 428 21.48 41.25 28.80
N GLY A 429 21.50 39.92 28.93
CA GLY A 429 21.74 39.22 30.20
C GLY A 429 20.69 38.14 30.54
N GLU A 430 20.94 37.40 31.62
CA GLU A 430 20.00 36.40 32.16
C GLU A 430 18.75 37.10 32.71
N THR A 431 17.59 36.86 32.08
CA THR A 431 16.32 37.43 32.51
C THR A 431 15.51 36.39 33.26
N THR A 432 15.25 36.65 34.54
CA THR A 432 14.28 35.85 35.29
C THR A 432 12.87 36.26 34.88
N ALA A 433 12.20 35.40 34.12
CA ALA A 433 10.83 35.63 33.70
C ALA A 433 9.89 35.82 34.90
N TYR A 434 8.95 36.77 34.79
CA TYR A 434 7.87 37.00 35.76
C TYR A 434 8.32 37.28 37.20
N ARG A 435 9.20 38.27 37.39
CA ARG A 435 9.59 38.73 38.73
C ARG A 435 8.36 39.15 39.55
N PRO A 436 8.31 38.81 40.86
CA PRO A 436 7.22 39.20 41.73
C PRO A 436 7.17 40.73 41.93
N ILE A 437 5.96 41.27 42.00
CA ILE A 437 5.64 42.66 42.34
C ILE A 437 4.91 42.64 43.68
N LEU A 438 5.43 43.38 44.66
CA LEU A 438 4.82 43.50 45.99
C LEU A 438 3.65 44.48 45.99
N LEU A 439 2.62 44.12 46.75
CA LEU A 439 1.48 44.98 47.07
C LEU A 439 1.64 45.54 48.47
N TRP A 440 1.29 46.81 48.65
CA TRP A 440 1.44 47.56 49.91
C TRP A 440 0.08 48.09 50.40
N ASP A 441 -0.10 48.22 51.72
CA ASP A 441 -1.32 48.76 52.34
C ASP A 441 -1.48 50.28 52.25
N ALA A 442 -0.44 50.99 51.77
CA ALA A 442 -0.45 52.42 51.58
C ALA A 442 0.07 52.80 50.19
N ASN A 443 -0.49 53.87 49.63
CA ASN A 443 0.04 54.47 48.41
C ASN A 443 1.44 55.03 48.66
N THR A 444 2.32 54.92 47.66
CA THR A 444 3.60 55.63 47.66
C THR A 444 3.33 57.14 47.68
N THR A 445 4.09 57.89 48.48
CA THR A 445 3.83 59.31 48.67
C THR A 445 4.08 60.07 47.38
N THR A 446 3.06 60.73 46.84
CA THR A 446 3.24 61.86 45.92
C THR A 446 3.52 63.12 46.75
N GLY A 447 4.71 63.22 47.34
CA GLY A 447 5.14 64.40 48.09
C GLY A 447 5.58 65.55 47.18
N TYR A 448 4.94 66.70 47.33
CA TYR A 448 5.26 68.03 46.77
C TYR A 448 6.73 68.44 47.04
N PRO A 449 7.33 69.36 46.23
CA PRO A 449 8.75 69.65 46.27
C PRO A 449 9.14 70.27 47.63
N SER A 450 10.18 69.72 48.27
CA SER A 450 11.09 70.59 48.99
C SER A 450 11.63 71.61 47.99
N PHE A 451 11.84 72.85 48.43
CA PHE A 451 12.32 74.01 47.65
C PHE A 451 13.71 73.82 46.98
N ASP A 452 14.21 72.59 46.93
CA ASP A 452 15.42 72.16 46.22
C ASP A 452 15.00 71.18 45.11
N ALA A 453 15.12 71.63 43.86
CA ALA A 453 14.70 70.91 42.66
C ALA A 453 15.62 69.72 42.26
N SER A 454 16.42 69.20 43.19
CA SER A 454 17.39 68.13 42.92
C SER A 454 17.02 66.75 43.49
N VAL A 455 15.84 66.58 44.11
CA VAL A 455 15.42 65.28 44.67
C VAL A 455 14.00 64.91 44.24
N ASP A 456 13.88 64.11 43.18
CA ASP A 456 12.64 63.43 42.82
C ASP A 456 12.29 62.38 43.90
N ALA A 457 11.27 62.65 44.71
CA ALA A 457 10.79 61.73 45.76
C ALA A 457 9.90 60.57 45.23
N ARG A 458 10.00 60.22 43.94
CA ARG A 458 9.23 59.13 43.33
C ARG A 458 9.92 57.78 43.56
N GLY A 459 9.15 56.79 44.02
CA GLY A 459 9.68 55.47 44.37
C GLY A 459 10.08 55.30 45.85
N GLN A 460 9.87 56.30 46.71
CA GLN A 460 9.99 56.12 48.15
C GLN A 460 8.73 55.44 48.71
N VAL A 461 8.92 54.25 49.26
CA VAL A 461 7.87 53.50 49.96
C VAL A 461 7.75 54.10 51.36
N ASN A 462 6.54 54.54 51.75
CA ASN A 462 6.26 54.89 53.15
C ASN A 462 6.53 53.68 54.06
N PRO A 463 6.70 53.86 55.38
CA PRO A 463 6.57 52.74 56.31
C PRO A 463 5.16 52.14 56.19
N ALA A 464 5.04 51.12 55.35
CA ALA A 464 3.81 50.45 54.94
C ALA A 464 4.02 48.94 55.10
N ASN A 465 2.95 48.19 55.32
CA ASN A 465 3.05 46.73 55.37
C ASN A 465 2.82 46.16 53.96
N ALA A 466 3.59 45.14 53.61
CA ALA A 466 3.29 44.37 52.41
C ALA A 466 2.02 43.55 52.66
N VAL A 467 1.05 43.65 51.75
CA VAL A 467 -0.25 42.95 51.85
C VAL A 467 -0.34 41.77 50.90
N GLY A 468 0.61 41.62 49.99
CA GLY A 468 0.66 40.50 49.06
C GLY A 468 1.71 40.65 47.98
N VAL A 469 1.66 39.72 47.03
CA VAL A 469 2.53 39.66 45.86
C VAL A 469 1.71 39.27 44.64
N LEU A 470 2.07 39.78 43.47
CA LEU A 470 1.54 39.36 42.17
C LEU A 470 2.65 39.26 41.14
N ARG A 471 2.35 38.72 39.96
CA ARG A 471 3.26 38.74 38.79
C ARG A 471 2.58 39.41 37.61
N ALA A 472 3.35 40.13 36.80
CA ALA A 472 2.86 40.80 35.60
C ALA A 472 2.86 39.85 34.39
N ARG A 473 1.71 39.67 33.73
CA ARG A 473 1.58 38.98 32.45
C ARG A 473 1.76 39.94 31.27
N ALA A 474 1.13 41.10 31.35
CA ALA A 474 1.23 42.15 30.34
C ALA A 474 1.05 43.53 30.98
N PHE A 475 1.65 44.55 30.37
CA PHE A 475 1.55 45.93 30.80
C PHE A 475 1.24 46.79 29.57
N GLU A 476 0.08 47.44 29.57
CA GLU A 476 -0.45 48.17 28.42
C GLU A 476 -0.71 49.64 28.82
N HIS A 477 -0.36 50.56 27.92
CA HIS A 477 -0.72 51.96 28.08
C HIS A 477 -2.17 52.20 27.68
N GLU A 478 -2.97 52.79 28.57
CA GLU A 478 -4.40 53.05 28.32
C GLU A 478 -4.69 54.52 28.00
N ALA A 479 -4.08 55.47 28.71
CA ALA A 479 -4.27 56.89 28.45
C ALA A 479 -3.06 57.73 28.89
N ASP A 480 -2.73 58.75 28.09
CA ASP A 480 -1.65 59.69 28.41
C ASP A 480 -2.02 60.54 29.64
N GLY A 481 -1.02 60.91 30.43
CA GLY A 481 -1.20 61.84 31.55
C GLY A 481 -1.10 63.30 31.11
N SER A 482 -1.51 64.22 32.00
CA SER A 482 -1.40 65.66 31.72
C SER A 482 0.07 66.09 31.63
N SER A 483 0.45 66.82 30.57
CA SER A 483 1.75 67.47 30.48
C SER A 483 1.63 68.98 30.65
N THR A 484 2.60 69.57 31.36
CA THR A 484 2.72 71.03 31.48
C THR A 484 3.23 71.69 30.19
N ASP A 485 3.83 70.90 29.29
CA ASP A 485 4.58 71.38 28.12
C ASP A 485 3.89 71.05 26.77
N GLY A 486 2.62 70.62 26.79
CA GLY A 486 1.77 70.49 25.59
C GLY A 486 1.97 69.23 24.74
N THR A 487 2.92 68.36 25.08
CA THR A 487 3.07 67.01 24.50
C THR A 487 2.74 65.97 25.57
N ALA A 488 1.56 65.34 25.47
CA ALA A 488 1.22 64.19 26.29
C ALA A 488 1.99 62.98 25.73
N THR A 489 2.80 62.32 26.57
CA THR A 489 3.72 61.27 26.12
C THR A 489 3.44 59.98 26.89
N ALA A 490 3.14 58.91 26.16
CA ALA A 490 3.09 57.55 26.69
C ALA A 490 4.45 57.18 27.32
N GLY A 491 4.43 56.60 28.53
CA GLY A 491 5.63 56.11 29.22
C GLY A 491 5.88 56.75 30.61
N SER A 492 6.72 56.07 31.41
CA SER A 492 7.16 56.45 32.76
C SER A 492 8.11 57.66 32.76
N SER A 493 7.81 58.71 31.99
CA SER A 493 8.61 59.93 32.02
C SER A 493 8.51 60.63 33.37
N ILE A 494 9.52 61.43 33.70
CA ILE A 494 9.58 62.19 34.95
C ILE A 494 8.39 63.15 35.15
N ASN A 495 7.74 63.52 34.05
CA ASN A 495 6.69 64.52 34.00
C ASN A 495 5.27 63.91 33.85
N ASN A 496 5.14 62.59 33.68
CA ASN A 496 3.85 61.93 33.48
C ASN A 496 3.36 61.30 34.81
N ARG A 497 2.62 62.08 35.62
CA ARG A 497 2.11 61.64 36.94
C ARG A 497 0.69 61.05 36.89
N ASP A 498 -0.09 61.42 35.88
CA ASP A 498 -1.52 61.09 35.78
C ASP A 498 -1.84 60.10 34.64
N GLY A 499 -0.82 59.53 34.00
CA GLY A 499 -0.99 58.52 32.95
C GLY A 499 -1.59 57.22 33.50
N VAL A 500 -2.43 56.58 32.68
CA VAL A 500 -3.20 55.40 33.04
C VAL A 500 -2.65 54.18 32.31
N TYR A 501 -2.39 53.12 33.07
CA TYR A 501 -1.86 51.86 32.56
C TYR A 501 -2.70 50.68 33.02
N ARG A 502 -2.76 49.63 32.19
CA ARG A 502 -3.39 48.35 32.51
C ARG A 502 -2.32 47.33 32.81
N LEU A 503 -2.31 46.83 34.03
CA LEU A 503 -1.49 45.71 34.45
C LEU A 503 -2.34 44.44 34.47
N TYR A 504 -2.06 43.53 33.56
CA TYR A 504 -2.64 42.19 33.58
C TYR A 504 -1.80 41.33 34.52
N ALA A 505 -2.35 41.00 35.69
CA ALA A 505 -1.64 40.27 36.74
C ALA A 505 -2.08 38.81 36.84
N PHE A 506 -1.18 37.94 37.28
CA PHE A 506 -1.46 36.55 37.66
C PHE A 506 -0.70 36.16 38.92
N ASP A 507 -1.06 35.03 39.53
CA ASP A 507 -0.46 34.53 40.78
C ASP A 507 -0.53 35.58 41.92
N VAL A 508 -1.71 36.17 42.11
CA VAL A 508 -1.97 37.13 43.20
C VAL A 508 -2.12 36.37 44.51
N ARG A 509 -1.22 36.60 45.46
CA ARG A 509 -1.24 36.00 46.80
C ARG A 509 -1.20 37.08 47.86
N ASN A 510 -2.20 37.08 48.72
CA ASN A 510 -2.22 37.98 49.87
C ASN A 510 -1.37 37.42 51.00
N PHE A 511 -0.79 38.31 51.81
CA PHE A 511 -0.07 37.95 53.01
C PHE A 511 -0.98 38.01 54.23
N THR A 512 -0.80 37.04 55.13
CA THR A 512 -1.30 37.10 56.50
C THR A 512 -0.15 37.48 57.41
N ARG A 513 -0.26 38.62 58.09
CA ARG A 513 0.74 39.06 59.07
C ARG A 513 0.45 38.41 60.42
N LEU A 514 1.46 37.77 60.99
CA LEU A 514 1.44 37.24 62.35
C LEU A 514 2.30 38.12 63.25
N ASP A 515 1.69 38.66 64.29
CA ASP A 515 2.37 39.47 65.31
C ASP A 515 2.80 38.54 66.46
N MET A 516 4.11 38.32 66.58
CA MET A 516 4.72 37.44 67.57
C MET A 516 5.02 38.20 68.87
N SER A 517 5.15 37.48 69.98
CA SER A 517 5.53 38.09 71.26
C SER A 517 7.03 38.44 71.37
N ASP A 518 7.86 37.87 70.48
CA ASP A 518 9.30 38.12 70.40
C ASP A 518 9.83 37.78 68.99
N THR A 519 11.10 38.08 68.73
CA THR A 519 11.78 37.89 67.45
C THR A 519 11.80 36.40 67.06
N PRO A 520 11.29 36.02 65.87
CA PRO A 520 11.27 34.64 65.40
C PRO A 520 12.67 34.02 65.29
N SER A 521 12.76 32.69 65.47
CA SER A 521 14.02 31.95 65.38
C SER A 521 14.71 32.14 64.02
N PRO A 522 16.05 32.31 63.98
CA PRO A 522 16.84 32.36 62.75
C PRO A 522 16.76 31.11 61.86
N THR A 523 16.23 30.00 62.39
CA THR A 523 16.00 28.79 61.58
C THR A 523 14.79 28.89 60.66
N ILE A 524 13.88 29.85 60.89
CA ILE A 524 12.76 30.16 60.00
C ILE A 524 13.23 30.94 58.76
N ILE A 525 14.44 31.53 58.81
CA ILE A 525 14.99 32.37 57.73
C ILE A 525 16.07 31.69 56.88
N SER A 526 16.54 30.48 57.22
CA SER A 526 17.81 29.95 56.69
C SER A 526 17.70 28.91 55.57
N ASN A 527 16.52 28.40 55.20
CA ASN A 527 16.44 27.28 54.22
C ASN A 527 15.31 27.42 53.19
N PHE A 528 15.40 28.42 52.31
CA PHE A 528 14.43 28.68 51.23
C PHE A 528 14.80 28.03 49.88
N ALA A 529 15.88 27.25 49.81
CA ALA A 529 16.38 26.64 48.57
C ALA A 529 15.38 25.68 47.90
N THR A 530 14.32 25.25 48.60
CA THR A 530 13.34 24.25 48.12
C THR A 530 11.91 24.59 48.55
N GLY A 531 11.48 25.84 48.44
CA GLY A 531 10.03 26.16 48.42
C GLY A 531 9.37 26.62 49.73
N GLY A 532 10.06 27.40 50.56
CA GLY A 532 9.45 28.10 51.72
C GLY A 532 9.40 27.29 53.02
N VAL A 533 9.28 27.98 54.16
CA VAL A 533 9.17 27.35 55.49
C VAL A 533 7.71 27.31 55.91
N GLN A 534 7.16 26.11 56.17
CA GLN A 534 5.78 25.96 56.65
C GLN A 534 5.70 26.21 58.17
N VAL A 535 4.78 27.06 58.60
CA VAL A 535 4.42 27.32 59.99
C VAL A 535 3.05 26.72 60.25
N LYS A 536 2.87 26.02 61.38
CA LYS A 536 1.59 25.43 61.80
C LYS A 536 1.20 25.93 63.19
N GLY A 537 -0.03 26.42 63.32
CA GLY A 537 -0.62 26.77 64.60
C GLY A 537 -0.82 25.53 65.46
N SER A 538 -0.22 25.51 66.66
CA SER A 538 -0.33 24.37 67.60
C SER A 538 -1.78 24.12 68.04
N THR A 539 -2.55 25.20 68.27
CA THR A 539 -3.95 25.12 68.73
C THR A 539 -4.96 25.10 67.57
N SER A 540 -4.75 25.94 66.55
CA SER A 540 -5.70 26.08 65.43
C SER A 540 -5.52 25.04 64.34
N GLY A 541 -4.34 24.41 64.25
CA GLY A 541 -3.99 23.50 63.16
C GLY A 541 -3.76 24.18 61.80
N ALA A 542 -4.03 25.49 61.67
CA ALA A 542 -3.84 26.25 60.44
C ALA A 542 -2.37 26.27 60.03
N THR A 543 -2.11 26.21 58.72
CA THR A 543 -0.75 26.15 58.16
C THR A 543 -0.54 27.25 57.15
N GLY A 544 0.61 27.91 57.17
CA GLY A 544 0.99 28.90 56.16
C GLY A 544 2.47 28.80 55.82
N PHE A 545 2.89 29.34 54.69
CA PHE A 545 4.30 29.38 54.28
C PHE A 545 4.88 30.76 54.49
N VAL A 546 6.03 30.85 55.18
CA VAL A 546 6.75 32.10 55.36
C VAL A 546 7.22 32.62 54.00
N PHE A 547 6.84 33.86 53.69
CA PHE A 547 7.31 34.55 52.51
C PHE A 547 8.64 35.25 52.82
N ASN A 548 9.66 34.99 52.02
CA ASN A 548 10.93 35.70 52.06
C ASN A 548 11.36 36.02 50.63
N ASP A 549 11.51 37.30 50.31
CA ASP A 549 12.06 37.71 49.03
C ASP A 549 13.58 37.76 49.15
N THR A 550 14.27 36.78 48.56
CA THR A 550 15.74 36.72 48.50
C THR A 550 16.34 37.65 47.45
N THR A 551 15.51 38.40 46.70
CA THR A 551 15.97 39.25 45.59
C THR A 551 16.22 40.70 45.99
N ASN A 552 17.10 40.95 46.98
CA ASN A 552 17.71 42.26 47.28
C ASN A 552 16.79 43.51 47.09
N LEU A 553 15.54 43.47 47.56
CA LEU A 553 14.77 44.69 47.78
C LEU A 553 15.31 45.31 49.07
N SER A 554 15.98 46.45 48.93
CA SER A 554 16.64 47.16 50.03
C SER A 554 15.64 47.44 51.16
N GLY A 555 15.80 46.79 52.32
CA GLY A 555 15.20 47.23 53.58
C GLY A 555 13.90 46.55 54.05
N THR A 556 13.46 45.45 53.44
CA THR A 556 12.23 44.76 53.90
C THR A 556 12.53 43.32 54.31
N THR A 557 13.09 43.13 55.51
CA THR A 557 13.13 41.80 56.13
C THR A 557 11.70 41.42 56.53
N PHE A 558 11.08 40.50 55.78
CA PHE A 558 9.75 39.92 56.08
C PHE A 558 9.73 39.03 57.34
N THR A 559 10.86 39.03 58.06
CA THR A 559 11.14 38.35 59.32
C THR A 559 11.90 39.25 60.31
N GLY A 560 11.88 40.57 60.08
CA GLY A 560 12.53 41.57 60.95
C GLY A 560 11.64 41.97 62.13
N GLY A 561 12.18 41.87 63.36
CA GLY A 561 11.46 42.19 64.59
C GLY A 561 10.48 41.09 64.98
N ILE A 562 9.26 41.46 65.39
CA ILE A 562 8.24 40.52 65.88
C ILE A 562 7.24 40.03 64.80
N TYR A 563 7.48 40.31 63.52
CA TYR A 563 6.50 40.04 62.45
C TYR A 563 6.91 38.89 61.53
N ILE A 564 5.94 38.07 61.12
CA ILE A 564 6.09 37.06 60.06
C ILE A 564 4.97 37.25 59.03
N TYR A 565 5.32 37.24 57.75
CA TYR A 565 4.35 37.25 56.65
C TYR A 565 4.17 35.84 56.09
N LEU A 566 2.94 35.35 56.10
CA LEU A 566 2.58 34.02 55.60
C LEU A 566 1.78 34.14 54.29
N THR A 567 2.09 33.26 53.34
CA THR A 567 1.31 33.02 52.12
C THR A 567 0.58 31.69 52.24
N ASN A 568 -0.51 31.52 51.50
CA ASN A 568 -1.30 30.27 51.45
C ASN A 568 -1.67 29.75 52.85
N VAL A 569 -2.17 30.66 53.71
CA VAL A 569 -2.64 30.40 55.07
C VAL A 569 -4.01 29.75 55.09
#